data_AF-A0A1W9RP49-F1
#
_entry.id   AF-A0A1W9RP49-F1
#
_cell.length_a   1.000
_cell.length_b   1.000
_cell.length_c   1.000
_cell.angle_alpha   90.00
_cell.angle_beta   90.00
_cell.angle_gamma   90.00
#
_symmetry.space_group_name_H-M   'P 1'
#
loop_
_entity.id
_entity.type
_entity.pdbx_description
1 polymer ?
#
loop_
_entity_poly.entity_id
_entity_poly.type
_entity_poly.pdbx_seq_one_letter_code
_entity_poly.pdbx_strand_id
1 'polypeptide(L)'
;MALRLLEVIIPQSSVEEMQEILKNENLLDLWREEKFKEINVYKLVTRSEDAESIMDKFEKRFSALSEFRIVLLPVEATVPRPSFEKEQAKDANVAPEEKKRKRLRVSREELYDKLVDSAQLNYVYVAMISLATVVAAIGLIQSNIVIVIGAMVIAPLLGPSVALSLATTLGDPDLGRRSLKTNVVGILLAFVIAVAMGMIFRVDAPTRELASRTAIAPFDIIVALAAGSAGALAFTSGISTILIGVMVAVSLLPPLAACGVLIGNGFVSLGAKSFLLFLANFISINLAGVLTFTLQGIRPLNWWEEKKAKSMTRFALFLWLVLLALLLTVIYLIKA
;
A
#
# COMPACT_ATOMS: atom_id res chain seq x y z
N MET A 1 -10.09 3.27 -20.60
CA MET A 1 -8.76 2.91 -20.07
C MET A 1 -8.16 4.16 -19.44
N ALA A 2 -7.41 4.02 -18.35
CA ALA A 2 -6.72 5.17 -17.76
C ALA A 2 -5.58 5.62 -18.70
N LEU A 3 -5.60 6.88 -19.10
CA LEU A 3 -4.56 7.49 -19.94
C LEU A 3 -3.51 8.16 -19.06
N ARG A 4 -2.28 8.23 -19.58
CA ARG A 4 -1.15 8.89 -18.93
C ARG A 4 -0.45 9.79 -19.92
N LEU A 5 -0.03 10.95 -19.44
CA LEU A 5 0.82 11.88 -20.16
C LEU A 5 2.22 11.75 -19.56
N LEU A 6 3.18 11.34 -20.39
CA LEU A 6 4.60 11.35 -20.05
C LEU A 6 5.20 12.64 -20.60
N GLU A 7 5.79 13.46 -19.75
CA GLU A 7 6.67 14.55 -20.17
C GLU A 7 8.12 14.09 -20.05
N VAL A 8 8.77 13.84 -21.18
CA VAL A 8 10.15 13.39 -21.24
C VAL A 8 11.04 14.59 -21.55
N ILE A 9 11.97 14.86 -20.64
CA ILE A 9 12.96 15.92 -20.71
C ILE A 9 14.30 15.24 -21.03
N ILE A 10 14.90 15.58 -22.18
CA ILE A 10 16.17 15.01 -22.64
C ILE A 10 17.02 16.06 -23.39
N PRO A 11 18.37 15.91 -23.39
CA PRO A 11 19.24 16.75 -24.19
C PRO A 11 19.05 16.54 -25.70
N GLN A 12 19.39 17.55 -26.50
CA GLN A 12 19.25 17.53 -27.95
C GLN A 12 20.05 16.40 -28.62
N SER A 13 21.20 16.03 -28.06
CA SER A 13 22.05 14.94 -28.55
C SER A 13 21.37 13.57 -28.52
N SER A 14 20.35 13.39 -27.68
CA SER A 14 19.73 12.08 -27.41
C SER A 14 18.36 11.91 -28.07
N VAL A 15 17.96 12.85 -28.93
CA VAL A 15 16.64 12.83 -29.61
C VAL A 15 16.50 11.65 -30.58
N GLU A 16 17.56 11.31 -31.33
CA GLU A 16 17.50 10.21 -32.30
C GLU A 16 17.29 8.86 -31.58
N GLU A 17 18.02 8.62 -30.49
CA GLU A 17 17.86 7.43 -29.66
C GLU A 17 16.46 7.35 -29.02
N MET A 18 15.90 8.49 -28.62
CA MET A 18 14.55 8.57 -28.09
C MET A 18 13.51 8.17 -29.15
N GLN A 19 13.64 8.67 -30.37
CA GLN A 19 12.77 8.29 -31.48
C GLN A 19 12.87 6.80 -31.83
N GLU A 20 14.06 6.20 -31.72
CA GLU A 20 14.22 4.74 -31.91
C GLU A 20 13.44 3.93 -30.88
N ILE A 21 13.45 4.35 -29.62
CA ILE A 21 12.68 3.69 -28.55
C ILE A 21 11.18 3.77 -28.84
N LEU A 22 10.70 4.94 -29.28
CA LEU A 22 9.27 5.18 -29.50
C LEU A 22 8.70 4.56 -30.77
N LYS A 23 9.52 4.25 -31.78
CA LYS A 23 9.05 3.62 -33.04
C LYS A 23 8.29 2.31 -32.83
N ASN A 24 8.61 1.59 -31.75
CA ASN A 24 8.03 0.29 -31.43
C ASN A 24 6.95 0.35 -30.33
N GLU A 25 6.59 1.56 -29.87
CA GLU A 25 5.67 1.76 -28.74
C GLU A 25 4.28 2.19 -29.21
N ASN A 26 3.27 1.77 -28.45
CA ASN A 26 1.86 2.03 -28.77
C ASN A 26 1.42 3.38 -28.21
N LEU A 27 1.92 4.47 -28.80
CA LEU A 27 1.56 5.83 -28.42
C LEU A 27 0.20 6.22 -29.03
N LEU A 28 -0.60 6.95 -28.27
CA LEU A 28 -1.80 7.60 -28.80
C LEU A 28 -1.44 8.90 -29.51
N ASP A 29 -0.51 9.66 -28.93
CA ASP A 29 -0.06 10.92 -29.48
C ASP A 29 1.35 11.27 -28.96
N LEU A 30 2.08 12.05 -29.75
CA LEU A 30 3.42 12.53 -29.47
C LEU A 30 3.57 13.94 -30.02
N TRP A 31 3.87 14.89 -29.13
CA TRP A 31 4.25 16.24 -29.56
C TRP A 31 5.45 16.76 -28.78
N ARG A 32 6.11 17.75 -29.37
CA ARG A 32 7.23 18.48 -28.75
C ARG A 32 6.70 19.84 -28.33
N GLU A 33 6.94 20.21 -27.08
CA GLU A 33 6.39 21.44 -26.52
C GLU A 33 7.39 22.60 -26.57
N GLU A 34 8.57 22.43 -26.00
CA GLU A 34 9.56 23.51 -25.91
C GLU A 34 10.99 23.05 -26.15
N LYS A 35 11.79 23.98 -26.70
CA LYS A 35 13.24 23.91 -26.73
C LYS A 35 13.77 24.99 -25.78
N PHE A 36 14.30 24.60 -24.63
CA PHE A 36 14.97 25.54 -23.74
C PHE A 36 16.47 25.24 -23.75
N LYS A 37 17.24 26.08 -24.46
CA LYS A 37 18.67 25.87 -24.74
C LYS A 37 18.92 24.52 -25.46
N GLU A 38 19.65 23.60 -24.82
CA GLU A 38 19.98 22.26 -25.34
C GLU A 38 19.02 21.16 -24.85
N ILE A 39 17.96 21.51 -24.11
CA ILE A 39 17.00 20.55 -23.55
C ILE A 39 15.70 20.58 -24.36
N ASN A 40 15.17 19.39 -24.66
CA ASN A 40 13.90 19.19 -25.34
C ASN A 40 12.88 18.53 -24.42
N VAL A 41 11.64 19.03 -24.46
CA VAL A 41 10.50 18.44 -23.74
C VAL A 41 9.55 17.80 -24.75
N TYR A 42 9.33 16.50 -24.58
CA TYR A 42 8.41 15.69 -25.37
C TYR A 42 7.23 15.25 -24.51
N LYS A 43 6.03 15.42 -25.04
CA LYS A 43 4.79 15.00 -24.42
C LYS A 43 4.26 13.78 -25.14
N LEU A 44 4.11 12.67 -24.41
CA LEU A 44 3.61 11.40 -24.93
C LEU A 44 2.31 11.04 -24.22
N VAL A 45 1.24 10.87 -24.98
CA VAL A 45 0.00 10.31 -24.44
C VAL A 45 0.01 8.82 -24.70
N THR A 46 -0.07 8.05 -23.61
CA THR A 46 -0.03 6.60 -23.65
C THR A 46 -1.07 6.01 -22.69
N ARG A 47 -1.23 4.69 -22.73
CA ARG A 47 -2.09 3.95 -21.81
C ARG A 47 -1.31 3.72 -20.51
N SER A 48 -2.02 3.64 -19.38
CA SER A 48 -1.40 3.30 -18.08
C SER A 48 -0.62 1.98 -18.12
N GLU A 49 -1.07 1.01 -18.92
CA GLU A 49 -0.43 -0.30 -19.09
C GLU A 49 0.87 -0.26 -19.92
N ASP A 50 0.98 0.71 -20.84
CA ASP A 50 2.16 0.88 -21.70
C ASP A 50 3.17 1.86 -21.08
N ALA A 51 2.73 2.72 -20.15
CA ALA A 51 3.56 3.71 -19.48
C ALA A 51 4.75 3.07 -18.74
N GLU A 52 4.54 1.97 -18.01
CA GLU A 52 5.61 1.26 -17.27
C GLU A 52 6.70 0.75 -18.25
N SER A 53 6.30 0.14 -19.38
CA SER A 53 7.24 -0.34 -20.41
C SER A 53 8.04 0.79 -21.06
N ILE A 54 7.39 1.92 -21.35
CA ILE A 54 8.04 3.08 -21.96
C ILE A 54 9.04 3.68 -20.96
N MET A 55 8.62 3.97 -19.73
CA MET A 55 9.50 4.53 -18.70
C MET A 55 10.71 3.63 -18.45
N ASP A 56 10.52 2.31 -18.39
CA ASP A 56 11.61 1.33 -18.22
C ASP A 56 12.69 1.42 -19.31
N LYS A 57 12.28 1.61 -20.57
CA LYS A 57 13.22 1.72 -21.70
C LYS A 57 13.99 3.03 -21.66
N PHE A 58 13.31 4.12 -21.31
CA PHE A 58 13.95 5.42 -21.20
C PHE A 58 14.92 5.47 -20.02
N GLU A 59 14.55 4.95 -18.85
CA GLU A 59 15.44 4.91 -17.69
C GLU A 59 16.69 4.08 -17.97
N LYS A 60 16.56 2.90 -18.61
CA LYS A 60 17.72 2.07 -19.01
C LYS A 60 18.67 2.78 -19.97
N ARG A 61 18.17 3.63 -20.85
CA ARG A 61 18.96 4.29 -21.89
C ARG A 61 19.54 5.63 -21.45
N PHE A 62 18.79 6.39 -20.65
CA PHE A 62 19.06 7.79 -20.38
C PHE A 62 19.36 8.10 -18.91
N SER A 63 19.31 7.12 -18.00
CA SER A 63 19.60 7.31 -16.56
C SER A 63 20.98 7.92 -16.25
N ALA A 64 21.95 7.79 -17.16
CA ALA A 64 23.29 8.39 -17.01
C ALA A 64 23.32 9.90 -17.30
N LEU A 65 22.28 10.46 -17.92
CA LEU A 65 22.21 11.87 -18.29
C LEU A 65 21.66 12.68 -17.12
N SER A 66 22.41 13.67 -16.66
CA SER A 66 22.00 14.56 -15.54
C SER A 66 20.74 15.37 -15.84
N GLU A 67 20.45 15.59 -17.12
CA GLU A 67 19.32 16.39 -17.61
C GLU A 67 18.09 15.54 -17.93
N PHE A 68 18.19 14.21 -17.82
CA PHE A 68 17.08 13.31 -18.12
C PHE A 68 16.06 13.30 -16.99
N ARG A 69 14.79 13.50 -17.35
CA ARG A 69 13.67 13.37 -16.42
C ARG A 69 12.42 12.93 -17.17
N ILE A 70 11.59 12.12 -16.51
CA ILE A 70 10.24 11.82 -16.95
C ILE A 70 9.26 12.28 -15.88
N VAL A 71 8.23 13.01 -16.29
CA VAL A 71 7.09 13.37 -15.44
C VAL A 71 5.87 12.57 -15.91
N LEU A 72 5.25 11.82 -15.01
CA LEU A 72 4.04 11.05 -15.31
C LEU A 72 2.82 11.77 -14.74
N LEU A 73 1.90 12.16 -15.62
CA LEU A 73 0.67 12.88 -15.25
C LEU A 73 -0.56 12.03 -15.57
N PRO A 74 -1.56 11.95 -14.66
CA PRO A 74 -2.84 11.32 -14.97
C PRO A 74 -3.61 12.17 -15.98
N VAL A 75 -4.10 11.53 -17.04
CA VAL A 75 -4.96 12.21 -18.02
C VAL A 75 -6.41 11.91 -17.67
N GLU A 76 -7.13 12.95 -17.26
CA GLU A 76 -8.54 12.84 -16.86
C GLU A 76 -9.47 12.62 -18.07
N ALA A 77 -9.19 13.33 -19.17
CA ALA A 77 -9.96 13.23 -20.40
C ALA A 77 -9.13 13.65 -21.63
N THR A 78 -9.46 13.09 -22.79
CA THR A 78 -8.92 13.52 -24.09
C THR A 78 -10.03 13.67 -25.12
N VAL A 79 -9.85 14.61 -26.04
CA VAL A 79 -10.68 14.77 -27.24
C VAL A 79 -9.74 14.86 -28.45
N PRO A 80 -9.91 14.02 -29.49
CA PRO A 80 -10.93 12.99 -29.63
C PRO A 80 -10.76 11.83 -28.63
N ARG A 81 -11.87 11.14 -28.33
CA ARG A 81 -11.82 9.92 -27.51
C ARG A 81 -11.13 8.82 -28.33
N PRO A 82 -10.18 8.05 -27.75
CA PRO A 82 -9.59 6.91 -28.43
C PRO A 82 -10.69 5.96 -28.92
N SER A 83 -10.62 5.52 -30.18
CA SER A 83 -11.66 4.70 -30.80
C SER A 83 -11.56 3.23 -30.35
N PHE A 84 -12.65 2.72 -29.75
CA PHE A 84 -12.78 1.34 -29.28
C PHE A 84 -12.67 0.28 -30.41
N GLU A 85 -12.90 0.65 -31.67
CA GLU A 85 -12.95 -0.28 -32.82
C GLU A 85 -11.57 -0.71 -33.33
N LYS A 86 -10.56 0.16 -33.30
CA LYS A 86 -9.17 -0.20 -33.65
C LYS A 86 -8.51 -1.12 -32.60
N GLU A 87 -9.13 -1.25 -31.43
CA GLU A 87 -8.64 -2.05 -30.30
C GLU A 87 -9.03 -3.53 -30.42
N GLN A 88 -10.23 -3.86 -30.89
CA GLN A 88 -10.64 -5.26 -31.04
C GLN A 88 -9.80 -6.01 -32.08
N ALA A 89 -9.35 -5.31 -33.13
CA ALA A 89 -8.54 -5.90 -34.20
C ALA A 89 -7.07 -6.15 -33.80
N LYS A 90 -6.46 -5.29 -32.96
CA LYS A 90 -5.08 -5.48 -32.49
C LYS A 90 -4.98 -6.48 -31.33
N ASP A 91 -6.01 -6.52 -30.48
CA ASP A 91 -6.02 -7.34 -29.26
C ASP A 91 -6.60 -8.75 -29.50
N ALA A 92 -7.07 -9.10 -30.70
CA ALA A 92 -7.73 -10.38 -30.99
C ALA A 92 -6.90 -11.63 -30.62
N ASN A 93 -5.57 -11.52 -30.56
CA ASN A 93 -4.65 -12.63 -30.25
C ASN A 93 -4.27 -12.77 -28.76
N VAL A 94 -4.77 -11.91 -27.86
CA VAL A 94 -4.45 -11.98 -26.42
C VAL A 94 -5.59 -12.66 -25.65
N ALA A 95 -5.28 -13.55 -24.71
CA ALA A 95 -6.29 -14.23 -23.91
C ALA A 95 -7.16 -13.21 -23.12
N PRO A 96 -8.48 -13.43 -22.98
CA PRO A 96 -9.40 -12.48 -22.32
C PRO A 96 -9.00 -12.11 -20.88
N GLU A 97 -8.33 -13.01 -20.15
CA GLU A 97 -7.86 -12.77 -18.79
C GLU A 97 -6.62 -11.86 -18.72
N GLU A 98 -5.69 -11.98 -19.67
CA GLU A 98 -4.52 -11.08 -19.77
C GLU A 98 -4.93 -9.65 -20.13
N LYS A 99 -5.99 -9.49 -20.94
CA LYS A 99 -6.57 -8.17 -21.29
C LYS A 99 -7.13 -7.42 -20.07
N LYS A 100 -7.77 -8.12 -19.13
CA LYS A 100 -8.30 -7.49 -17.91
C LYS A 100 -7.18 -7.12 -16.93
N ARG A 101 -6.12 -7.93 -16.85
CA ARG A 101 -4.96 -7.68 -15.98
C ARG A 101 -4.17 -6.43 -16.38
N LYS A 102 -3.94 -6.19 -17.68
CA LYS A 102 -3.24 -4.99 -18.14
C LYS A 102 -4.05 -3.71 -17.92
N ARG A 103 -5.35 -3.73 -18.22
CA ARG A 103 -6.23 -2.54 -18.18
C ARG A 103 -6.40 -1.84 -16.83
N LEU A 104 -6.13 -2.53 -15.71
CA LEU A 104 -6.33 -2.00 -14.35
C LEU A 104 -5.02 -1.62 -13.66
N ARG A 105 -3.86 -2.01 -14.18
CA ARG A 105 -2.58 -1.84 -13.48
C ARG A 105 -2.10 -0.38 -13.55
N VAL A 106 -1.96 0.22 -12.38
CA VAL A 106 -1.27 1.49 -12.16
C VAL A 106 0.23 1.27 -12.36
N SER A 107 0.93 2.22 -12.98
CA SER A 107 2.39 2.14 -13.13
C SER A 107 3.08 2.02 -11.77
N ARG A 108 4.23 1.37 -11.74
CA ARG A 108 5.05 1.22 -10.54
C ARG A 108 5.37 2.57 -9.89
N GLU A 109 5.71 3.57 -10.69
CA GLU A 109 6.16 4.89 -10.26
C GLU A 109 5.00 5.64 -9.60
N GLU A 110 3.83 5.60 -10.22
CA GLU A 110 2.60 6.15 -9.63
C GLU A 110 2.20 5.40 -8.34
N LEU A 111 2.38 4.08 -8.30
CA LEU A 111 2.17 3.28 -7.10
C LEU A 111 3.14 3.68 -5.98
N TYR A 112 4.42 3.87 -6.31
CA TYR A 112 5.46 4.27 -5.37
C TYR A 112 5.16 5.66 -4.78
N ASP A 113 4.90 6.67 -5.61
CA ASP A 113 4.62 8.02 -5.14
C ASP A 113 3.37 8.08 -4.25
N LYS A 114 2.28 7.41 -4.66
CA LYS A 114 1.06 7.32 -3.83
C LYS A 114 1.32 6.69 -2.46
N LEU A 115 2.18 5.67 -2.40
CA LEU A 115 2.50 4.96 -1.16
C LEU A 115 3.53 5.69 -0.30
N VAL A 116 4.47 6.42 -0.90
CA VAL A 116 5.40 7.30 -0.20
C VAL A 116 4.63 8.39 0.54
N ASP A 117 3.70 9.07 -0.14
CA ASP A 117 2.86 10.11 0.47
C ASP A 117 1.98 9.54 1.58
N SER A 118 1.41 8.35 1.35
CA SER A 118 0.60 7.64 2.35
C SER A 118 1.41 7.11 3.55
N ALA A 119 2.74 7.06 3.45
CA ALA A 119 3.64 6.60 4.51
C ALA A 119 4.24 7.74 5.36
N GLN A 120 3.99 9.01 5.02
CA GLN A 120 4.58 10.13 5.72
C GLN A 120 3.99 10.32 7.12
N LEU A 121 4.87 10.39 8.12
CA LEU A 121 4.51 10.83 9.45
C LEU A 121 4.32 12.34 9.45
N ASN A 122 3.07 12.79 9.36
CA ASN A 122 2.69 14.20 9.42
C ASN A 122 1.71 14.48 10.57
N TYR A 123 1.46 15.76 10.85
CA TYR A 123 0.57 16.18 11.93
C TYR A 123 -0.87 15.66 11.73
N VAL A 124 -1.35 15.61 10.48
CA VAL A 124 -2.69 15.09 10.16
C VAL A 124 -2.80 13.62 10.50
N TYR A 125 -1.80 12.80 10.19
CA TYR A 125 -1.74 11.39 10.55
C TYR A 125 -1.82 11.20 12.07
N VAL A 126 -1.01 11.96 12.82
CA VAL A 126 -0.99 11.92 14.30
C VAL A 126 -2.35 12.33 14.88
N ALA A 127 -2.96 13.40 14.37
CA ALA A 127 -4.27 13.87 14.81
C ALA A 127 -5.37 12.84 14.50
N MET A 128 -5.39 12.28 13.29
CA MET A 128 -6.37 11.28 12.86
C MET A 128 -6.26 10.00 13.69
N ILE A 129 -5.05 9.49 13.94
CA ILE A 129 -4.86 8.33 14.82
C ILE A 129 -5.30 8.64 16.25
N SER A 130 -5.02 9.83 16.76
CA SER A 130 -5.43 10.24 18.11
C SER A 130 -6.94 10.27 18.24
N LEU A 131 -7.62 10.96 17.31
CA LEU A 131 -9.08 11.07 17.28
C LEU A 131 -9.74 9.71 17.07
N ALA A 132 -9.28 8.92 16.11
CA ALA A 132 -9.79 7.58 15.85
C ALA A 132 -9.65 6.68 17.09
N THR A 133 -8.53 6.77 17.81
CA THR A 133 -8.32 5.98 19.02
C THR A 133 -9.27 6.39 20.14
N VAL A 134 -9.49 7.68 20.37
CA VAL A 134 -10.47 8.16 21.36
C VAL A 134 -11.87 7.63 21.02
N VAL A 135 -12.29 7.77 19.76
CA VAL A 135 -13.60 7.29 19.29
C VAL A 135 -13.69 5.76 19.42
N ALA A 136 -12.64 5.03 19.07
CA ALA A 136 -12.58 3.57 19.20
C ALA A 136 -12.68 3.13 20.67
N ALA A 137 -11.93 3.77 21.56
CA ALA A 137 -11.97 3.47 22.99
C ALA A 137 -13.37 3.70 23.57
N ILE A 138 -14.02 4.83 23.24
CA ILE A 138 -15.40 5.11 23.66
C ILE A 138 -16.37 4.07 23.09
N GLY A 139 -16.25 3.74 21.80
CA GLY A 139 -17.11 2.74 21.16
C GLY A 139 -16.97 1.35 21.79
N LEU A 140 -15.75 0.94 22.14
CA LEU A 140 -15.47 -0.33 22.82
C LEU A 140 -16.04 -0.33 24.26
N ILE A 141 -15.81 0.75 25.02
CA ILE A 141 -16.31 0.89 26.40
C ILE A 141 -17.83 0.94 26.44
N GLN A 142 -18.49 1.58 25.47
CA GLN A 142 -19.96 1.60 25.38
C GLN A 142 -20.54 0.38 24.69
N SER A 143 -19.71 -0.58 24.25
CA SER A 143 -20.14 -1.73 23.46
C SER A 143 -20.93 -1.36 22.19
N ASN A 144 -20.59 -0.24 21.55
CA ASN A 144 -21.26 0.29 20.36
C ASN A 144 -20.40 0.07 19.10
N ILE A 145 -20.74 -0.97 18.34
CA ILE A 145 -20.03 -1.33 17.12
C ILE A 145 -20.09 -0.25 16.03
N VAL A 146 -21.14 0.57 15.98
CA VAL A 146 -21.28 1.64 14.97
C VAL A 146 -20.23 2.72 15.18
N ILE A 147 -19.98 3.11 16.44
CA ILE A 147 -18.92 4.07 16.79
C ILE A 147 -17.55 3.48 16.49
N VAL A 148 -17.36 2.18 16.80
CA VAL A 148 -16.11 1.46 16.51
C VAL A 148 -15.84 1.43 14.99
N ILE A 149 -16.86 1.20 14.16
CA ILE A 149 -16.74 1.27 12.70
C ILE A 149 -16.39 2.69 12.24
N GLY A 150 -17.03 3.72 12.81
CA GLY A 150 -16.70 5.12 12.54
C GLY A 150 -15.22 5.43 12.79
N ALA A 151 -14.66 4.93 13.90
CA ALA A 151 -13.23 5.07 14.19
C ALA A 151 -12.32 4.39 13.17
N MET A 152 -12.70 3.20 12.66
CA MET A 152 -11.94 2.50 11.63
C MET A 152 -11.86 3.29 10.32
N VAL A 153 -12.90 4.03 9.96
CA VAL A 153 -12.91 4.88 8.75
C VAL A 153 -11.95 6.06 8.89
N ILE A 154 -11.77 6.57 10.10
CA ILE A 154 -10.90 7.72 10.38
C ILE A 154 -9.42 7.30 10.37
N ALA A 155 -9.07 6.10 10.86
CA ALA A 155 -7.69 5.72 11.09
C ALA A 155 -6.89 5.39 9.80
N PRO A 156 -5.84 6.16 9.46
CA PRO A 156 -5.06 5.97 8.24
C PRO A 156 -3.98 4.86 8.37
N LEU A 157 -4.33 3.68 8.89
CA LEU A 157 -3.36 2.59 9.14
C LEU A 157 -2.98 1.78 7.88
N LEU A 158 -3.78 1.86 6.82
CA LEU A 158 -3.54 1.13 5.58
C LEU A 158 -2.28 1.61 4.86
N GLY A 159 -2.13 2.93 4.69
CA GLY A 159 -1.07 3.55 3.88
C GLY A 159 0.33 3.08 4.29
N PRO A 160 0.75 3.29 5.55
CA PRO A 160 2.06 2.87 6.02
C PRO A 160 2.28 1.36 5.97
N SER A 161 1.25 0.53 6.16
CA SER A 161 1.36 -0.94 6.09
C SER A 161 1.56 -1.44 4.66
N VAL A 162 0.81 -0.89 3.70
CA VAL A 162 0.98 -1.24 2.28
C VAL A 162 2.31 -0.71 1.74
N ALA A 163 2.72 0.49 2.14
CA ALA A 163 4.02 1.06 1.77
C ALA A 163 5.19 0.22 2.32
N LEU A 164 5.08 -0.31 3.54
CA LEU A 164 6.06 -1.25 4.10
C LEU A 164 6.15 -2.55 3.27
N SER A 165 5.00 -3.05 2.81
CA SER A 165 4.93 -4.23 1.93
C SER A 165 5.57 -3.95 0.55
N LEU A 166 5.34 -2.76 -0.01
CA LEU A 166 5.94 -2.35 -1.28
C LEU A 166 7.46 -2.19 -1.14
N ALA A 167 7.91 -1.48 -0.09
CA ALA A 167 9.33 -1.30 0.20
C ALA A 167 10.07 -2.63 0.31
N THR A 168 9.45 -3.60 0.97
CA THR A 168 9.98 -4.97 1.10
C THR A 168 10.04 -5.71 -0.24
N THR A 169 9.08 -5.46 -1.13
CA THR A 169 9.02 -6.09 -2.46
C THR A 169 10.03 -5.45 -3.42
N LEU A 170 10.19 -4.14 -3.37
CA LEU A 170 11.16 -3.39 -4.18
C LEU A 170 12.59 -3.47 -3.62
N GLY A 171 12.73 -3.84 -2.35
CA GLY A 171 14.03 -3.84 -1.67
C GLY A 171 14.52 -2.44 -1.32
N ASP A 172 13.59 -1.51 -1.05
CA ASP A 172 13.87 -0.11 -0.69
C ASP A 172 13.95 0.05 0.84
N PRO A 173 15.16 0.14 1.42
CA PRO A 173 15.31 0.28 2.87
C PRO A 173 14.88 1.65 3.39
N ASP A 174 14.90 2.70 2.57
CA ASP A 174 14.56 4.06 3.00
C ASP A 174 13.05 4.21 3.12
N LEU A 175 12.28 3.73 2.13
CA LEU A 175 10.83 3.63 2.25
C LEU A 175 10.46 2.69 3.39
N GLY A 176 11.13 1.54 3.51
CA GLY A 176 10.87 0.57 4.57
C GLY A 176 11.05 1.15 5.97
N ARG A 177 12.14 1.89 6.21
CA ARG A 177 12.39 2.59 7.48
C ARG A 177 11.37 3.67 7.77
N ARG A 178 10.98 4.47 6.76
CA ARG A 178 9.96 5.51 6.91
C ARG A 178 8.60 4.91 7.26
N SER A 179 8.14 3.93 6.49
CA SER A 179 6.87 3.23 6.73
C SER A 179 6.84 2.51 8.08
N LEU A 180 7.93 1.86 8.47
CA LEU A 180 8.04 1.20 9.78
C LEU A 180 8.00 2.23 10.90
N LYS A 181 8.72 3.35 10.79
CA LYS A 181 8.69 4.44 11.77
C LYS A 181 7.27 5.00 11.92
N THR A 182 6.57 5.27 10.82
CA THR A 182 5.20 5.78 10.84
C THR A 182 4.24 4.78 11.51
N ASN A 183 4.33 3.49 11.16
CA ASN A 183 3.56 2.43 11.83
C ASN A 183 3.84 2.39 13.33
N VAL A 184 5.11 2.34 13.74
CA VAL A 184 5.49 2.27 15.17
C VAL A 184 4.98 3.49 15.93
N VAL A 185 5.13 4.70 15.39
CA VAL A 185 4.63 5.92 16.03
C VAL A 185 3.09 5.90 16.12
N GLY A 186 2.39 5.52 15.05
CA GLY A 186 0.93 5.41 15.06
C GLY A 186 0.41 4.38 16.06
N ILE A 187 1.03 3.19 16.09
CA ILE A 187 0.69 2.10 17.01
C ILE A 187 0.94 2.52 18.45
N LEU A 188 2.11 3.09 18.74
CA LEU A 188 2.47 3.53 20.09
C LEU A 188 1.54 4.64 20.58
N LEU A 189 1.24 5.61 19.71
CA LEU A 189 0.32 6.70 20.02
C LEU A 189 -1.09 6.18 20.32
N ALA A 190 -1.64 5.33 19.46
CA ALA A 190 -2.94 4.70 19.66
C ALA A 190 -2.96 3.87 20.95
N PHE A 191 -1.90 3.11 21.22
CA PHE A 191 -1.79 2.33 22.44
C PHE A 191 -1.79 3.22 23.70
N VAL A 192 -0.95 4.25 23.75
CA VAL A 192 -0.85 5.17 24.90
C VAL A 192 -2.17 5.89 25.16
N ILE A 193 -2.82 6.39 24.10
CA ILE A 193 -4.13 7.04 24.23
C ILE A 193 -5.18 6.05 24.72
N ALA A 194 -5.22 4.83 24.17
CA ALA A 194 -6.16 3.81 24.62
C ALA A 194 -5.95 3.40 26.09
N VAL A 195 -4.70 3.31 26.55
CA VAL A 195 -4.37 3.08 27.97
C VAL A 195 -4.87 4.23 28.83
N ALA A 196 -4.60 5.49 28.43
CA ALA A 196 -5.08 6.66 29.15
C ALA A 196 -6.61 6.68 29.22
N MET A 197 -7.30 6.36 28.12
CA MET A 197 -8.76 6.24 28.09
C MET A 197 -9.27 5.14 29.04
N GLY A 198 -8.60 3.99 29.08
CA GLY A 198 -8.94 2.93 30.04
C GLY A 198 -8.73 3.32 31.51
N MET A 199 -7.71 4.13 31.80
CA MET A 199 -7.47 4.65 33.15
C MET A 199 -8.51 5.71 33.57
N ILE A 200 -8.92 6.58 32.65
CA ILE A 200 -9.91 7.65 32.88
C ILE A 200 -11.32 7.06 33.01
N PHE A 201 -11.70 6.16 32.09
CA PHE A 201 -13.01 5.54 32.03
C PHE A 201 -12.93 4.10 32.54
N ARG A 202 -13.03 3.96 33.86
CA ARG A 202 -13.01 2.64 34.51
C ARG A 202 -14.25 1.82 34.15
N VAL A 203 -14.03 0.55 33.85
CA VAL A 203 -15.06 -0.44 33.52
C VAL A 203 -14.91 -1.60 34.50
N ASP A 204 -15.97 -1.91 35.26
CA ASP A 204 -15.94 -2.98 36.27
C ASP A 204 -15.76 -4.37 35.66
N ALA A 205 -16.28 -4.58 34.45
CA ALA A 205 -16.13 -5.81 33.68
C ALA A 205 -15.98 -5.51 32.18
N PRO A 206 -15.16 -6.26 31.42
CA PRO A 206 -15.02 -6.08 29.99
C PRO A 206 -16.39 -6.18 29.29
N THR A 207 -16.73 -5.16 28.50
CA THR A 207 -17.94 -5.20 27.68
C THR A 207 -17.87 -6.30 26.63
N ARG A 208 -19.01 -6.63 26.02
CA ARG A 208 -19.08 -7.63 24.94
C ARG A 208 -18.12 -7.31 23.79
N GLU A 209 -18.03 -6.06 23.37
CA GLU A 209 -17.10 -5.64 22.32
C GLU A 209 -15.63 -5.68 22.76
N LEU A 210 -15.31 -5.38 24.03
CA LEU A 210 -13.93 -5.55 24.55
C LEU A 210 -13.54 -7.03 24.60
N ALA A 211 -14.41 -7.87 25.15
CA ALA A 211 -14.19 -9.30 25.29
C ALA A 211 -14.03 -9.99 23.92
N SER A 212 -14.81 -9.58 22.90
CA SER A 212 -14.71 -10.15 21.56
C SER A 212 -13.35 -9.92 20.90
N ARG A 213 -12.60 -8.88 21.29
CA ARG A 213 -11.24 -8.61 20.80
C ARG A 213 -10.14 -9.34 21.57
N THR A 214 -10.49 -10.19 22.53
CA THR A 214 -9.52 -11.01 23.29
C THR A 214 -9.48 -12.46 22.82
N ALA A 215 -10.46 -12.88 22.03
CA ALA A 215 -10.50 -14.21 21.42
C ALA A 215 -9.76 -14.17 20.09
N ILE A 216 -8.78 -15.06 19.94
CA ILE A 216 -8.04 -15.22 18.68
C ILE A 216 -8.56 -16.46 17.98
N ALA A 217 -9.20 -16.27 16.83
CA ALA A 217 -9.67 -17.35 15.98
C ALA A 217 -8.72 -17.52 14.78
N PRO A 218 -8.47 -18.75 14.30
CA PRO A 218 -7.74 -18.97 13.06
C PRO A 218 -8.35 -18.22 11.86
N PHE A 219 -9.66 -17.99 11.89
CA PHE A 219 -10.38 -17.24 10.86
C PHE A 219 -9.95 -15.76 10.78
N ASP A 220 -9.52 -15.15 11.90
CA ASP A 220 -9.06 -13.76 11.90
C ASP A 220 -7.83 -13.58 11.01
N ILE A 221 -6.93 -14.57 11.01
CA ILE A 221 -5.72 -14.60 10.19
C ILE A 221 -6.07 -14.71 8.71
N ILE A 222 -7.06 -15.54 8.36
CA ILE A 222 -7.52 -15.68 6.97
C ILE A 222 -8.10 -14.35 6.48
N VAL A 223 -8.93 -13.70 7.30
CA VAL A 223 -9.50 -12.38 6.98
C VAL A 223 -8.40 -11.32 6.85
N ALA A 224 -7.41 -11.31 7.74
CA ALA A 224 -6.29 -10.37 7.67
C ALA A 224 -5.41 -10.59 6.42
N LEU A 225 -5.16 -11.83 6.02
CA LEU A 225 -4.45 -12.16 4.77
C LEU A 225 -5.26 -11.69 3.54
N ALA A 226 -6.57 -11.93 3.54
CA ALA A 226 -7.45 -11.47 2.46
C ALA A 226 -7.49 -9.94 2.38
N ALA A 227 -7.61 -9.25 3.52
CA ALA A 227 -7.62 -7.79 3.61
C ALA A 227 -6.29 -7.17 3.16
N GLY A 228 -5.15 -7.75 3.56
CA GLY A 228 -3.83 -7.32 3.09
C GLY A 228 -3.64 -7.50 1.58
N SER A 229 -4.09 -8.63 1.04
CA SER A 229 -4.06 -8.89 -0.40
C SER A 229 -4.96 -7.92 -1.17
N ALA A 230 -6.18 -7.68 -0.67
CA ALA A 230 -7.10 -6.69 -1.21
C ALA A 230 -6.49 -5.28 -1.15
N GLY A 231 -5.80 -4.93 -0.06
CA GLY A 231 -5.05 -3.69 0.11
C GLY A 231 -4.01 -3.48 -1.00
N ALA A 232 -3.13 -4.46 -1.19
CA ALA A 232 -2.13 -4.41 -2.26
C ALA A 232 -2.76 -4.34 -3.67
N LEU A 233 -3.83 -5.13 -3.90
CA LEU A 233 -4.60 -5.08 -5.15
C LEU A 233 -5.26 -3.72 -5.39
N ALA A 234 -5.77 -3.06 -4.34
CA ALA A 234 -6.42 -1.74 -4.45
C ALA A 234 -5.49 -0.70 -5.07
N PHE A 235 -4.30 -0.59 -4.47
CA PHE A 235 -3.29 0.39 -4.85
C PHE A 235 -2.76 0.14 -6.26
N THR A 236 -2.66 -1.13 -6.66
CA THR A 236 -2.20 -1.51 -8.00
C THR A 236 -3.29 -1.44 -9.06
N SER A 237 -4.57 -1.54 -8.68
CA SER A 237 -5.70 -1.57 -9.62
C SER A 237 -6.38 -0.21 -9.82
N GLY A 238 -5.90 0.84 -9.12
CA GLY A 238 -6.53 2.17 -9.14
C GLY A 238 -7.93 2.20 -8.51
N ILE A 239 -8.31 1.16 -7.75
CA ILE A 239 -9.60 1.07 -7.05
C ILE A 239 -9.54 1.96 -5.82
N SER A 240 -10.69 2.49 -5.38
CA SER A 240 -10.79 3.32 -4.18
C SER A 240 -10.15 2.63 -2.97
N THR A 241 -9.06 3.24 -2.47
CA THR A 241 -8.30 2.76 -1.31
C THR A 241 -9.05 2.99 -0.01
N ILE A 242 -10.08 3.83 0.00
CA ILE A 242 -10.86 4.17 1.21
C ILE A 242 -11.60 2.94 1.73
N LEU A 243 -12.38 2.25 0.89
CA LEU A 243 -13.19 1.10 1.30
C LEU A 243 -12.32 -0.04 1.88
N ILE A 244 -11.17 -0.26 1.25
CA ILE A 244 -10.23 -1.31 1.63
C ILE A 244 -9.43 -0.87 2.86
N GLY A 245 -9.20 0.44 3.01
CA GLY A 245 -8.68 1.07 4.21
C GLY A 245 -9.53 0.77 5.43
N VAL A 246 -10.86 0.87 5.30
CA VAL A 246 -11.78 0.47 6.37
C VAL A 246 -11.58 -1.01 6.74
N MET A 247 -11.55 -1.93 5.77
CA MET A 247 -11.36 -3.36 6.05
C MET A 247 -10.05 -3.66 6.78
N VAL A 248 -8.94 -3.00 6.41
CA VAL A 248 -7.65 -3.20 7.08
C VAL A 248 -7.63 -2.54 8.46
N ALA A 249 -8.24 -1.36 8.62
CA ALA A 249 -8.38 -0.70 9.90
C ALA A 249 -9.23 -1.50 10.89
N VAL A 250 -10.27 -2.22 10.41
CA VAL A 250 -11.09 -3.15 11.20
C VAL A 250 -10.22 -4.19 11.92
N SER A 251 -9.17 -4.67 11.26
CA SER A 251 -8.28 -5.69 11.82
C SER A 251 -7.19 -5.15 12.74
N LEU A 252 -6.87 -3.85 12.68
CA LEU A 252 -5.73 -3.26 13.40
C LEU A 252 -6.14 -2.37 14.56
N LEU A 253 -6.96 -1.34 14.32
CA LEU A 253 -7.25 -0.34 15.34
C LEU A 253 -8.04 -0.90 16.53
N PRO A 254 -9.13 -1.67 16.35
CA PRO A 254 -9.93 -2.14 17.48
C PRO A 254 -9.19 -3.10 18.41
N PRO A 255 -8.44 -4.12 17.93
CA PRO A 255 -7.64 -4.96 18.83
C PRO A 255 -6.57 -4.16 19.61
N LEU A 256 -5.95 -3.17 18.97
CA LEU A 256 -4.97 -2.30 19.63
C LEU A 256 -5.61 -1.39 20.68
N ALA A 257 -6.75 -0.78 20.36
CA ALA A 257 -7.50 0.05 21.30
C ALA A 257 -8.07 -0.79 22.45
N ALA A 258 -8.57 -1.99 22.19
CA ALA A 258 -9.03 -2.93 23.22
C ALA A 258 -7.87 -3.32 24.15
N CYS A 259 -6.70 -3.62 23.60
CA CYS A 259 -5.50 -3.89 24.39
C CYS A 259 -5.18 -2.74 25.36
N GLY A 260 -5.11 -1.51 24.85
CA GLY A 260 -4.84 -0.34 25.70
C GLY A 260 -5.89 -0.12 26.77
N VAL A 261 -7.18 -0.14 26.41
CA VAL A 261 -8.29 0.05 27.35
C VAL A 261 -8.29 -1.03 28.44
N LEU A 262 -8.06 -2.30 28.09
CA LEU A 262 -8.00 -3.42 29.04
C LEU A 262 -6.83 -3.28 30.01
N ILE A 263 -5.63 -2.92 29.51
CA ILE A 263 -4.46 -2.68 30.35
C ILE A 263 -4.70 -1.49 31.28
N GLY A 264 -5.28 -0.40 30.78
CA GLY A 264 -5.63 0.78 31.57
C GLY A 264 -6.63 0.47 32.71
N ASN A 265 -7.47 -0.55 32.51
CA ASN A 265 -8.42 -1.05 33.51
C ASN A 265 -7.84 -2.15 34.43
N GLY A 266 -6.58 -2.55 34.26
CA GLY A 266 -5.94 -3.60 35.06
C GLY A 266 -6.15 -5.03 34.56
N PHE A 267 -6.88 -5.24 33.47
CA PHE A 267 -7.08 -6.55 32.83
C PHE A 267 -5.90 -6.95 31.92
N VAL A 268 -4.69 -7.01 32.48
CA VAL A 268 -3.44 -7.20 31.72
C VAL A 268 -3.44 -8.49 30.89
N SER A 269 -3.98 -9.60 31.43
CA SER A 269 -4.07 -10.88 30.71
C SER A 269 -4.96 -10.79 29.47
N LEU A 270 -6.11 -10.12 29.57
CA LEU A 270 -7.01 -9.90 28.43
C LEU A 270 -6.39 -8.93 27.42
N GLY A 271 -5.75 -7.86 27.92
CA GLY A 271 -5.02 -6.91 27.08
C GLY A 271 -3.92 -7.57 26.26
N ALA A 272 -3.15 -8.48 26.87
CA ALA A 272 -2.14 -9.26 26.17
C ALA A 272 -2.75 -10.09 25.03
N LYS A 273 -3.90 -10.75 25.24
CA LYS A 273 -4.58 -11.49 24.17
C LYS A 273 -5.03 -10.58 23.02
N SER A 274 -5.57 -9.40 23.31
CA SER A 274 -5.90 -8.41 22.27
C SER A 274 -4.67 -7.89 21.53
N PHE A 275 -3.54 -7.76 22.22
CA PHE A 275 -2.26 -7.42 21.59
C PHE A 275 -1.77 -8.52 20.64
N LEU A 276 -1.88 -9.79 21.04
CA LEU A 276 -1.56 -10.92 20.16
C LEU A 276 -2.46 -10.93 18.91
N LEU A 277 -3.75 -10.63 19.06
CA LEU A 277 -4.68 -10.50 17.93
C LEU A 277 -4.24 -9.38 16.97
N PHE A 278 -3.92 -8.21 17.51
CA PHE A 278 -3.38 -7.08 16.74
C PHE A 278 -2.12 -7.50 15.97
N LEU A 279 -1.17 -8.14 16.64
CA LEU A 279 0.12 -8.51 16.07
C LEU A 279 -0.02 -9.59 14.99
N ALA A 280 -0.90 -10.58 15.19
CA ALA A 280 -1.26 -11.56 14.19
C ALA A 280 -1.78 -10.87 12.92
N ASN A 281 -2.74 -9.96 13.08
CA ASN A 281 -3.34 -9.25 11.96
C ASN A 281 -2.32 -8.37 11.23
N PHE A 282 -1.49 -7.64 11.96
CA PHE A 282 -0.45 -6.79 11.39
C PHE A 282 0.56 -7.61 10.56
N ILE A 283 1.03 -8.74 11.08
CA ILE A 283 1.93 -9.65 10.37
C ILE A 283 1.24 -10.22 9.12
N SER A 284 0.00 -10.71 9.25
CA SER A 284 -0.76 -11.27 8.13
C SER A 284 -1.01 -10.26 7.02
N ILE A 285 -1.40 -9.03 7.35
CA ILE A 285 -1.63 -7.96 6.36
C ILE A 285 -0.35 -7.66 5.58
N ASN A 286 0.79 -7.50 6.26
CA ASN A 286 2.06 -7.22 5.60
C ASN A 286 2.57 -8.41 4.77
N LEU A 287 2.47 -9.64 5.31
CA LEU A 287 2.83 -10.86 4.58
C LEU A 287 2.02 -10.99 3.29
N ALA A 288 0.70 -10.81 3.37
CA ALA A 288 -0.19 -10.84 2.22
C ALA A 288 0.11 -9.73 1.21
N GLY A 289 0.43 -8.53 1.68
CA GLY A 289 0.84 -7.41 0.83
C GLY A 289 2.10 -7.73 0.02
N VAL A 290 3.16 -8.21 0.68
CA VAL A 290 4.41 -8.61 0.02
C VAL A 290 4.18 -9.75 -0.97
N LEU A 291 3.41 -10.77 -0.58
CA LEU A 291 3.07 -11.89 -1.46
C LEU A 291 2.31 -11.42 -2.70
N THR A 292 1.32 -10.55 -2.51
CA THR A 292 0.49 -10.02 -3.60
C THR A 292 1.32 -9.19 -4.59
N PHE A 293 2.14 -8.26 -4.11
CA PHE A 293 3.02 -7.46 -4.99
C PHE A 293 4.04 -8.34 -5.73
N THR A 294 4.57 -9.37 -5.06
CA THR A 294 5.48 -10.34 -5.69
C THR A 294 4.77 -11.15 -6.78
N LEU A 295 3.54 -11.62 -6.53
CA LEU A 295 2.73 -12.37 -7.49
C LEU A 295 2.30 -11.52 -8.70
N GLN A 296 2.09 -10.22 -8.50
CA GLN A 296 1.87 -9.27 -9.59
C GLN A 296 3.13 -8.96 -10.41
N GLY A 297 4.30 -9.44 -9.96
CA GLY A 297 5.56 -9.22 -10.66
C GLY A 297 6.10 -7.79 -10.52
N ILE A 298 5.74 -7.07 -9.45
CA ILE A 298 6.36 -5.78 -9.13
C ILE A 298 7.83 -6.05 -8.77
N ARG A 299 8.75 -5.40 -9.49
CA ARG A 299 10.20 -5.60 -9.33
C ARG A 299 10.94 -4.26 -9.43
N PRO A 300 12.11 -4.14 -8.78
CA PRO A 300 12.98 -2.98 -8.98
C PRO A 300 13.55 -2.96 -10.41
N LEU A 301 13.91 -1.76 -10.87
CA LEU A 301 14.27 -1.45 -12.27
C LEU A 301 15.72 -1.85 -12.57
N ASN A 302 16.58 -1.69 -11.57
CA ASN A 302 18.01 -1.93 -11.71
C ASN A 302 18.33 -3.42 -11.61
N TRP A 303 18.92 -3.98 -12.67
CA TRP A 303 19.32 -5.40 -12.74
C TRP A 303 20.36 -5.79 -11.67
N TRP A 304 21.16 -4.83 -11.18
CA TRP A 304 22.09 -5.03 -10.06
C TRP A 304 21.41 -5.08 -8.68
N GLU A 305 20.25 -4.42 -8.53
CA GLU A 305 19.42 -4.50 -7.32
C GLU A 305 18.47 -5.70 -7.36
N GLU A 306 18.20 -6.29 -8.53
CA GLU A 306 17.25 -7.40 -8.66
C GLU A 306 17.63 -8.63 -7.82
N LYS A 307 18.94 -8.96 -7.73
CA LYS A 307 19.42 -10.05 -6.85
C LYS A 307 19.27 -9.69 -5.37
N LYS A 308 19.57 -8.44 -5.01
CA LYS A 308 19.49 -7.95 -3.62
C LYS A 308 18.03 -7.86 -3.16
N ALA A 309 17.15 -7.32 -4.00
CA ALA A 309 15.71 -7.26 -3.77
C ALA A 309 15.10 -8.66 -3.71
N LYS A 310 15.39 -9.57 -4.65
CA LYS A 310 14.90 -10.96 -4.57
C LYS A 310 15.34 -11.67 -3.28
N SER A 311 16.57 -11.44 -2.82
CA SER A 311 17.05 -11.98 -1.55
C SER A 311 16.35 -11.35 -0.36
N MET A 312 16.16 -10.03 -0.36
CA MET A 312 15.46 -9.31 0.72
C MET A 312 13.97 -9.65 0.78
N THR A 313 13.27 -9.74 -0.35
CA THR A 313 11.86 -10.15 -0.40
C THR A 313 11.70 -11.58 0.08
N ARG A 314 12.58 -12.51 -0.33
CA ARG A 314 12.58 -13.89 0.20
C ARG A 314 12.86 -13.95 1.69
N PHE A 315 13.87 -13.20 2.15
CA PHE A 315 14.20 -13.11 3.58
C PHE A 315 13.03 -12.52 4.38
N ALA A 316 12.38 -11.48 3.87
CA ALA A 316 11.25 -10.85 4.53
C ALA A 316 10.02 -11.76 4.53
N LEU A 317 9.70 -12.45 3.43
CA LEU A 317 8.65 -13.47 3.39
C LEU A 317 8.94 -14.57 4.41
N PHE A 318 10.19 -15.05 4.48
CA PHE A 318 10.62 -16.02 5.48
C PHE A 318 10.45 -15.48 6.90
N LEU A 319 10.89 -14.24 7.17
CA LEU A 319 10.78 -13.58 8.46
C LEU A 319 9.31 -13.43 8.88
N TRP A 320 8.44 -12.93 8.00
CA TRP A 320 7.01 -12.79 8.27
C TRP A 320 6.33 -14.15 8.49
N LEU A 321 6.70 -15.18 7.73
CA LEU A 321 6.20 -16.55 7.94
C LEU A 321 6.65 -17.14 9.27
N VAL A 322 7.93 -16.95 9.65
CA VAL A 322 8.47 -17.40 10.94
C VAL A 322 7.79 -16.67 12.09
N LEU A 323 7.63 -15.35 11.99
CA LEU A 323 6.91 -14.56 12.99
C LEU A 323 5.46 -15.02 13.13
N LEU A 324 4.76 -15.27 12.01
CA LEU A 324 3.39 -15.77 12.04
C LEU A 324 3.31 -17.17 12.65
N ALA A 325 4.22 -18.08 12.31
CA ALA A 325 4.27 -19.44 12.84
C ALA A 325 4.57 -19.46 14.34
N LEU A 326 5.54 -18.65 14.79
CA LEU A 326 5.85 -18.47 16.20
C LEU A 326 4.63 -17.94 16.95
N LEU A 327 3.97 -16.92 16.41
CA LEU A 327 2.82 -16.30 17.04
C LEU A 327 1.62 -17.26 17.10
N LEU A 328 1.38 -18.06 16.06
CA LEU A 328 0.41 -19.15 16.06
C LEU A 328 0.71 -20.20 17.13
N THR A 329 1.98 -20.54 17.32
CA THR A 329 2.42 -21.49 18.35
C THR A 329 2.15 -20.92 19.74
N VAL A 330 2.46 -19.65 19.97
CA VAL A 330 2.14 -18.96 21.23
C VAL A 330 0.64 -18.92 21.47
N ILE A 331 -0.18 -18.60 20.46
CA ILE A 331 -1.64 -18.61 20.58
C ILE A 331 -2.15 -20.02 20.94
N TYR A 332 -1.61 -21.04 20.28
CA TYR A 332 -1.98 -22.43 20.54
C TYR A 332 -1.65 -22.83 21.98
N LEU A 333 -0.45 -22.47 22.48
CA LEU A 333 -0.02 -22.73 23.85
C LEU A 333 -0.82 -21.97 24.91
N ILE A 334 -1.34 -20.78 24.60
CA ILE A 334 -2.19 -19.99 25.53
C ILE A 334 -3.63 -20.53 25.55
N LYS A 335 -4.04 -21.25 24.50
CA LYS A 335 -5.38 -21.83 24.36
C LYS A 335 -5.47 -23.27 24.88
N ALA A 336 -4.36 -24.02 24.85
CA ALA A 336 -4.19 -25.33 25.45
C ALA A 336 -4.05 -25.22 26.98
#